data_AF-A0A849WMN6-F1
#
_entry.id   AF-A0A849WMN6-F1
#
_cell.length_a   1.000
_cell.length_b   1.000
_cell.length_c   1.000
_cell.angle_alpha   90.00
_cell.angle_beta   90.00
_cell.angle_gamma   90.00
#
_symmetry.space_group_name_H-M   'P 1'
#
loop_
_entity.id
_entity.type
_entity.pdbx_description
1 polymer ?
#
loop_
_entity_poly.entity_id
_entity_poly.type
_entity_poly.pdbx_seq_one_letter_code
_entity_poly.pdbx_strand_id
1 'polypeptide(L)'
;TSFSDLNRVETTYQTTMAAFVQNENSLALIPFRRNQILARKENNKASLDISNLDVTRMKIHSPVQGRILKRHAFIGEYVKKGQKLLEIYDPSFLEIKVPLSQNELAWIIPEFFQAFAKAKDFQNIQTKSCEVVIQLLNSQDTCFWKGKIVRLASEIETATRTLSTIVQVEKEKSDDFSHPPLLKGAFVRLKFKAFILKDVYKIPRNLITNDNHVALFDHGKLSVRPIEILRIYQDFAYINKGLKPSDKLITSLLPQIVDGMPVAISEKNFSDLQEKKNP
;
A
#
# COMPACT_ATOMS: atom_id res chain seq x y z
N THR A 1 -91.82 -6.37 60.29
CA THR A 1 -91.44 -6.67 58.89
C THR A 1 -90.62 -5.54 58.26
N SER A 2 -90.90 -4.25 58.54
CA SER A 2 -90.20 -3.11 57.92
C SER A 2 -88.68 -2.98 58.14
N PHE A 3 -88.09 -3.52 59.22
CA PHE A 3 -86.66 -3.35 59.53
C PHE A 3 -85.73 -4.36 58.82
N SER A 4 -86.23 -5.58 58.52
CA SER A 4 -85.42 -6.58 57.81
C SER A 4 -85.31 -6.28 56.32
N ASP A 5 -86.35 -5.69 55.74
CA ASP A 5 -86.37 -5.29 54.34
C ASP A 5 -85.44 -4.09 54.09
N LEU A 6 -85.37 -3.14 55.04
CA LEU A 6 -84.44 -2.00 54.97
C LEU A 6 -82.97 -2.45 55.01
N ASN A 7 -82.62 -3.35 55.95
CA ASN A 7 -81.27 -3.93 56.05
C ASN A 7 -80.89 -4.74 54.79
N ARG A 8 -81.85 -5.41 54.17
CA ARG A 8 -81.64 -6.16 52.93
C ARG A 8 -81.39 -5.23 51.74
N VAL A 9 -82.11 -4.12 51.64
CA VAL A 9 -81.86 -3.09 50.61
C VAL A 9 -80.48 -2.45 50.82
N GLU A 10 -80.11 -2.14 52.05
CA GLU A 10 -78.83 -1.51 52.35
C GLU A 10 -77.63 -2.43 52.08
N THR A 11 -77.71 -3.70 52.47
CA THR A 11 -76.68 -4.69 52.11
C THR A 11 -76.59 -4.92 50.59
N THR A 12 -77.72 -4.91 49.89
CA THR A 12 -77.75 -4.98 48.41
C THR A 12 -77.13 -3.74 47.76
N TYR A 13 -77.37 -2.54 48.31
CA TYR A 13 -76.75 -1.30 47.85
C TYR A 13 -75.24 -1.29 48.09
N GLN A 14 -74.78 -1.69 49.28
CA GLN A 14 -73.36 -1.76 49.61
C GLN A 14 -72.63 -2.79 48.74
N THR A 15 -73.25 -3.95 48.48
CA THR A 15 -72.67 -4.98 47.59
C THR A 15 -72.66 -4.54 46.13
N THR A 16 -73.70 -3.86 45.64
CA THR A 16 -73.71 -3.31 44.27
C THR A 16 -72.71 -2.17 44.11
N MET A 17 -72.54 -1.31 45.12
CA MET A 17 -71.49 -0.27 45.11
C MET A 17 -70.09 -0.88 45.16
N ALA A 18 -69.86 -1.89 45.99
CA ALA A 18 -68.60 -2.63 46.01
C ALA A 18 -68.31 -3.28 44.65
N ALA A 19 -69.32 -3.88 44.02
CA ALA A 19 -69.20 -4.44 42.67
C ALA A 19 -68.91 -3.37 41.60
N PHE A 20 -69.53 -2.19 41.70
CA PHE A 20 -69.27 -1.06 40.81
C PHE A 20 -67.83 -0.56 40.93
N VAL A 21 -67.34 -0.33 42.16
CA VAL A 21 -65.96 0.07 42.42
C VAL A 21 -64.95 -0.99 41.97
N GLN A 22 -65.26 -2.28 42.16
CA GLN A 22 -64.44 -3.37 41.62
C GLN A 22 -64.40 -3.37 40.09
N ASN A 23 -65.54 -3.12 39.43
CA ASN A 23 -65.60 -3.02 37.98
C ASN A 23 -64.81 -1.81 37.45
N GLU A 24 -64.96 -0.63 38.05
CA GLU A 24 -64.15 0.57 37.74
C GLU A 24 -62.65 0.31 37.87
N ASN A 25 -62.23 -0.30 38.99
CA ASN A 25 -60.84 -0.68 39.19
C ASN A 25 -60.37 -1.70 38.15
N SER A 26 -61.22 -2.66 37.78
CA SER A 26 -60.89 -3.65 36.75
C SER A 26 -60.72 -3.00 35.37
N LEU A 27 -61.55 -2.01 35.03
CA LEU A 27 -61.48 -1.25 33.78
C LEU A 27 -60.22 -0.38 33.73
N ALA A 28 -59.87 0.28 34.84
CA ALA A 28 -58.66 1.09 34.96
C ALA A 28 -57.37 0.27 34.77
N LEU A 29 -57.39 -1.04 35.06
CA LEU A 29 -56.24 -1.94 34.88
C LEU A 29 -56.06 -2.46 33.44
N ILE A 30 -57.09 -2.37 32.58
CA ILE A 30 -57.05 -2.91 31.21
C ILE A 30 -55.94 -2.25 30.37
N PRO A 31 -55.78 -0.91 30.33
CA PRO A 31 -54.72 -0.26 29.54
C PRO A 31 -53.33 -0.68 29.98
N PHE A 32 -53.10 -0.81 31.29
CA PHE A 32 -51.81 -1.27 31.84
C PHE A 32 -51.51 -2.71 31.40
N ARG A 33 -52.48 -3.62 31.54
CA ARG A 33 -52.35 -5.01 31.06
C ARG A 33 -52.10 -5.08 29.56
N ARG A 34 -52.79 -4.26 28.76
CA ARG A 34 -52.57 -4.16 27.31
C ARG A 34 -51.14 -3.73 26.99
N ASN A 35 -50.66 -2.67 27.63
CA ASN A 35 -49.29 -2.19 27.42
C ASN A 35 -48.25 -3.23 27.84
N GLN A 36 -48.48 -3.95 28.95
CA GLN A 36 -47.60 -5.03 29.39
C GLN A 36 -47.57 -6.20 28.38
N ILE A 37 -48.73 -6.58 27.81
CA ILE A 37 -48.82 -7.62 26.78
C ILE A 37 -48.11 -7.16 25.49
N LEU A 38 -48.28 -5.90 25.09
CA LEU A 38 -47.60 -5.34 23.92
C LEU A 38 -46.08 -5.32 24.10
N ALA A 39 -45.59 -4.82 25.23
CA ALA A 39 -44.16 -4.82 25.55
C ALA A 39 -43.59 -6.25 25.57
N ARG A 40 -44.32 -7.21 26.15
CA ARG A 40 -43.93 -8.63 26.13
C ARG A 40 -43.91 -9.21 24.72
N LYS A 41 -44.88 -8.86 23.87
CA LYS A 41 -44.92 -9.27 22.46
C LYS A 41 -43.72 -8.70 21.69
N GLU A 42 -43.38 -7.44 21.90
CA GLU A 42 -42.21 -6.81 21.28
C GLU A 42 -40.90 -7.46 21.73
N ASN A 43 -40.72 -7.71 23.03
CA ASN A 43 -39.56 -8.43 23.55
C ASN A 43 -39.44 -9.83 22.96
N ASN A 44 -40.55 -10.59 22.90
CA ASN A 44 -40.55 -11.93 22.31
C ASN A 44 -40.21 -11.90 20.82
N LYS A 45 -40.68 -10.89 20.08
CA LYS A 45 -40.30 -10.70 18.67
C LYS A 45 -38.80 -10.42 18.55
N ALA A 46 -38.26 -9.51 19.36
CA ALA A 46 -36.83 -9.21 19.35
C ALA A 46 -35.97 -10.45 19.69
N SER A 47 -36.38 -11.26 20.67
CA SER A 47 -35.70 -12.52 20.99
C SER A 47 -35.75 -13.54 19.84
N LEU A 48 -36.86 -13.59 19.12
CA LEU A 48 -37.03 -14.44 17.93
C LEU A 48 -36.11 -13.97 16.80
N ASP A 49 -36.02 -12.65 16.56
CA ASP A 49 -35.14 -12.08 15.55
C ASP A 49 -33.66 -12.34 15.86
N ILE A 50 -33.24 -12.18 17.11
CA ILE A 50 -31.88 -12.53 17.56
C ILE A 50 -31.59 -14.02 17.33
N SER A 51 -32.52 -14.90 17.72
CA SER A 51 -32.36 -16.36 17.52
C SER A 51 -32.24 -16.72 16.04
N ASN A 52 -33.03 -16.08 15.17
CA ASN A 52 -32.95 -16.26 13.72
C ASN A 52 -31.60 -15.78 13.15
N LEU A 53 -31.08 -14.66 13.66
CA LEU A 53 -29.74 -14.19 13.30
C LEU A 53 -28.65 -15.17 13.75
N ASP A 54 -28.78 -15.77 14.92
CA ASP A 54 -27.81 -16.75 15.42
C ASP A 54 -27.80 -18.01 14.55
N VAL A 55 -28.97 -18.51 14.13
CA VAL A 55 -29.07 -19.62 13.15
C VAL A 55 -28.42 -19.23 11.82
N THR A 56 -28.67 -18.01 11.34
CA THR A 56 -28.09 -17.51 10.08
C THR A 56 -26.56 -17.43 10.16
N ARG A 57 -26.02 -17.05 11.33
CA ARG A 57 -24.57 -16.96 11.60
C ARG A 57 -23.88 -18.31 11.78
N MET A 58 -24.60 -19.43 11.88
CA MET A 58 -24.01 -20.77 11.91
C MET A 58 -23.36 -21.14 10.57
N LYS A 59 -23.84 -20.56 9.45
CA LYS A 59 -23.22 -20.70 8.13
C LYS A 59 -22.28 -19.52 7.89
N ILE A 60 -20.99 -19.78 8.05
CA ILE A 60 -19.97 -18.75 7.89
C ILE A 60 -19.58 -18.66 6.41
N HIS A 61 -19.93 -17.54 5.79
CA HIS A 61 -19.54 -17.20 4.42
C HIS A 61 -18.37 -16.22 4.42
N SER A 62 -17.53 -16.28 3.38
CA SER A 62 -16.47 -15.28 3.22
C SER A 62 -17.08 -13.92 2.87
N PRO A 63 -16.68 -12.82 3.52
CA PRO A 63 -17.15 -11.48 3.17
C PRO A 63 -16.53 -10.95 1.87
N VAL A 64 -15.43 -11.57 1.42
CA VAL A 64 -14.66 -11.16 0.23
C VAL A 64 -14.40 -12.35 -0.67
N GLN A 65 -14.27 -12.09 -1.97
CA GLN A 65 -13.73 -13.08 -2.91
C GLN A 65 -12.20 -13.14 -2.76
N GLY A 66 -11.64 -14.33 -2.73
CA GLY A 66 -10.19 -14.48 -2.56
C GLY A 66 -9.74 -15.93 -2.42
N ARG A 67 -8.44 -16.08 -2.15
CA ARG A 67 -7.80 -17.38 -1.86
C ARG A 67 -7.53 -17.51 -0.36
N ILE A 68 -7.68 -18.73 0.15
CA ILE A 68 -7.36 -19.05 1.55
C ILE A 68 -5.83 -18.99 1.70
N LEU A 69 -5.35 -18.10 2.56
CA LEU A 69 -3.95 -17.98 2.95
C LEU A 69 -3.59 -18.96 4.07
N LYS A 70 -4.43 -19.02 5.11
CA LYS A 70 -4.25 -19.89 6.27
C LYS A 70 -5.59 -20.38 6.78
N ARG A 71 -5.61 -21.61 7.29
CA ARG A 71 -6.74 -22.20 8.01
C ARG A 71 -6.35 -22.40 9.47
N HIS A 72 -7.13 -21.82 10.36
CA HIS A 72 -6.94 -21.84 11.81
C HIS A 72 -7.88 -22.80 12.53
N ALA A 73 -8.92 -23.30 11.85
CA ALA A 73 -9.87 -24.26 12.40
C ALA A 73 -10.12 -25.41 11.42
N PHE A 74 -10.27 -26.62 11.96
CA PHE A 74 -10.52 -27.86 11.22
C PHE A 74 -11.89 -28.44 11.53
N ILE A 75 -12.33 -29.39 10.69
CA ILE A 75 -13.60 -30.08 10.87
C ILE A 75 -13.55 -30.86 12.19
N GLY A 76 -14.58 -30.69 13.02
CA GLY A 76 -14.68 -31.34 14.34
C GLY A 76 -14.14 -30.52 15.51
N GLU A 77 -13.48 -29.39 15.24
CA GLU A 77 -13.01 -28.50 16.31
C GLU A 77 -14.13 -27.60 16.85
N TYR A 78 -14.10 -27.39 18.16
CA TYR A 78 -14.96 -26.41 18.81
C TYR A 78 -14.39 -25.00 18.64
N VAL A 79 -15.19 -24.08 18.12
CA VAL A 79 -14.78 -22.69 17.86
C VAL A 79 -15.60 -21.71 18.69
N LYS A 80 -14.94 -20.67 19.21
CA LYS A 80 -15.59 -19.62 20.02
C LYS A 80 -16.00 -18.42 19.15
N LYS A 81 -16.99 -17.66 19.62
CA LYS A 81 -17.38 -16.38 18.98
C LYS A 81 -16.18 -15.43 18.93
N GLY A 82 -15.89 -14.91 17.73
CA GLY A 82 -14.75 -14.01 17.50
C GLY A 82 -13.42 -14.73 17.22
N GLN A 83 -13.36 -16.06 17.29
CA GLN A 83 -12.17 -16.81 16.92
C GLN A 83 -11.90 -16.70 15.41
N LYS A 84 -10.63 -16.50 15.04
CA LYS A 84 -10.19 -16.48 13.65
C LYS A 84 -10.23 -17.90 13.09
N LEU A 85 -10.97 -18.11 12.00
CA LEU A 85 -11.10 -19.43 11.35
C LEU A 85 -10.24 -19.56 10.10
N LEU A 86 -10.23 -18.50 9.28
CA LEU A 86 -9.57 -18.46 7.99
C LEU A 86 -8.89 -17.10 7.81
N GLU A 87 -7.77 -17.09 7.10
CA GLU A 87 -7.21 -15.90 6.47
C GLU A 87 -7.45 -16.01 4.98
N ILE A 88 -8.09 -15.00 4.40
CA ILE A 88 -8.40 -14.93 2.97
C ILE A 88 -7.75 -13.66 2.44
N TYR A 89 -7.17 -13.73 1.25
CA TYR A 89 -6.65 -12.56 0.55
C TYR A 89 -7.16 -12.53 -0.89
N ASP A 90 -7.37 -11.33 -1.41
CA ASP A 90 -7.73 -11.14 -2.81
C ASP A 90 -6.45 -11.06 -3.66
N PRO A 91 -6.20 -12.00 -4.59
CA PRO A 91 -5.04 -11.93 -5.49
C PRO A 91 -5.15 -10.79 -6.53
N SER A 92 -6.32 -10.17 -6.70
CA SER A 92 -6.54 -9.08 -7.66
C SER A 92 -5.90 -7.76 -7.20
N PHE A 93 -5.63 -7.61 -5.90
CA PHE A 93 -5.09 -6.39 -5.29
C PHE A 93 -3.81 -6.70 -4.51
N LEU A 94 -2.77 -7.11 -5.23
CA LEU A 94 -1.45 -7.29 -4.64
C LEU A 94 -0.72 -5.96 -4.58
N GLU A 95 -0.22 -5.64 -3.39
CA GLU A 95 0.58 -4.46 -3.12
C GLU A 95 1.99 -4.84 -2.68
N ILE A 96 2.95 -4.06 -3.12
CA ILE A 96 4.37 -4.21 -2.79
C ILE A 96 4.81 -2.92 -2.12
N LYS A 97 5.23 -3.04 -0.85
CA LYS A 97 5.78 -1.94 -0.07
C LYS A 97 7.28 -1.85 -0.32
N VAL A 98 7.74 -0.75 -0.90
CA VAL A 98 9.15 -0.52 -1.20
C VAL A 98 9.64 0.75 -0.53
N PRO A 99 10.66 0.69 0.35
CA PRO A 99 11.29 1.87 0.89
C PRO A 99 12.15 2.52 -0.21
N LEU A 100 11.85 3.77 -0.56
CA LEU A 100 12.64 4.56 -1.51
C LEU A 100 13.17 5.80 -0.81
N SER A 101 14.43 6.16 -1.06
CA SER A 101 15.00 7.41 -0.55
C SER A 101 14.37 8.62 -1.24
N GLN A 102 14.41 9.77 -0.58
CA GLN A 102 13.93 11.04 -1.15
C GLN A 102 14.63 11.37 -2.49
N ASN A 103 15.93 11.08 -2.58
CA ASN A 103 16.71 11.29 -3.79
C ASN A 103 16.23 10.39 -4.94
N GLU A 104 15.88 9.13 -4.68
CA GLU A 104 15.36 8.23 -5.71
C GLU A 104 13.97 8.64 -6.18
N LEU A 105 13.11 9.04 -5.25
CA LEU A 105 11.76 9.50 -5.56
C LEU A 105 11.74 10.71 -6.48
N ALA A 106 12.70 11.64 -6.33
CA ALA A 106 12.87 12.75 -7.24
C ALA A 106 13.09 12.33 -8.70
N TRP A 107 13.76 11.19 -8.92
CA TRP A 107 14.05 10.66 -10.25
C TRP A 107 12.93 9.81 -10.83
N ILE A 108 12.10 9.24 -9.96
CA ILE A 108 10.98 8.38 -10.36
C ILE A 108 9.72 9.21 -10.57
N ILE A 109 9.46 10.18 -9.69
CA ILE A 109 8.24 11.00 -9.67
C ILE A 109 8.67 12.48 -9.75
N PRO A 110 8.73 13.08 -10.95
CA PRO A 110 9.14 14.47 -11.12
C PRO A 110 8.29 15.47 -10.33
N GLU A 111 6.99 15.19 -10.17
CA GLU A 111 6.07 16.01 -9.39
C GLU A 111 6.27 15.86 -7.87
N PHE A 112 7.12 14.95 -7.41
CA PHE A 112 7.34 14.68 -5.98
C PHE A 112 7.71 15.96 -5.23
N PHE A 113 8.69 16.72 -5.73
CA PHE A 113 9.09 17.98 -5.09
C PHE A 113 7.99 19.05 -5.17
N GLN A 114 7.19 19.07 -6.24
CA GLN A 114 6.08 20.01 -6.34
C GLN A 114 4.95 19.69 -5.35
N ALA A 115 4.68 18.40 -5.11
CA ALA A 115 3.75 17.94 -4.10
C ALA A 115 4.26 18.25 -2.69
N PHE A 116 5.56 18.00 -2.44
CA PHE A 116 6.24 18.31 -1.19
C PHE A 116 6.18 19.81 -0.85
N ALA A 117 6.50 20.67 -1.82
CA ALA A 117 6.50 22.12 -1.64
C ALA A 117 5.10 22.71 -1.43
N LYS A 118 4.05 22.07 -1.96
CA LYS A 118 2.66 22.56 -1.86
C LYS A 118 1.91 22.02 -0.64
N ALA A 119 2.57 21.26 0.25
CA ALA A 119 1.96 20.63 1.43
C ALA A 119 0.60 19.97 1.14
N LYS A 120 0.42 19.44 -0.08
CA LYS A 120 -0.79 18.69 -0.42
C LYS A 120 -0.63 17.27 0.11
N ASP A 121 -1.72 16.69 0.58
CA ASP A 121 -1.77 15.29 0.98
C ASP A 121 -1.10 14.40 -0.07
N PHE A 122 0.01 13.77 0.32
CA PHE A 122 0.74 12.79 -0.49
C PHE A 122 -0.15 11.59 -0.89
N GLN A 123 -1.33 11.47 -0.28
CA GLN A 123 -2.33 10.44 -0.56
C GLN A 123 -2.99 10.60 -1.94
N ASN A 124 -3.03 11.81 -2.50
CA ASN A 124 -3.72 12.12 -3.76
C ASN A 124 -2.77 12.67 -4.83
N ILE A 125 -1.47 12.39 -4.72
CA ILE A 125 -0.59 12.55 -5.87
C ILE A 125 -1.12 11.58 -6.92
N GLN A 126 -1.86 12.10 -7.90
CA GLN A 126 -2.02 11.46 -9.19
C GLN A 126 -0.63 11.41 -9.79
N THR A 127 0.21 10.50 -9.28
CA THR A 127 1.43 10.09 -9.91
C THR A 127 0.92 9.61 -11.25
N LYS A 128 1.13 10.39 -12.32
CA LYS A 128 1.00 9.88 -13.68
C LYS A 128 1.78 8.58 -13.67
N SER A 129 1.02 7.49 -13.65
CA SER A 129 1.40 6.24 -13.02
C SER A 129 2.76 5.78 -13.53
N CYS A 130 3.80 5.92 -12.69
CA CYS A 130 5.12 5.44 -13.07
C CYS A 130 4.99 3.93 -13.23
N GLU A 131 5.24 3.48 -14.45
CA GLU A 131 5.23 2.07 -14.81
C GLU A 131 6.37 1.38 -14.06
N VAL A 132 6.03 0.33 -13.33
CA VAL A 132 6.98 -0.51 -12.61
C VAL A 132 6.94 -1.89 -13.22
N VAL A 133 8.12 -2.42 -13.57
CA VAL A 133 8.27 -3.83 -13.94
C VAL A 133 8.69 -4.61 -12.71
N ILE A 134 7.95 -5.65 -12.40
CA ILE A 134 8.10 -6.50 -11.22
C ILE A 134 8.68 -7.82 -11.70
N GLN A 135 9.81 -8.24 -11.17
CA GLN A 135 10.50 -9.48 -11.53
C GLN A 135 10.62 -10.38 -10.31
N LEU A 136 10.33 -11.67 -10.45
CA LEU A 136 10.57 -12.63 -9.36
C LEU A 136 12.08 -12.87 -9.20
N LEU A 137 12.60 -12.78 -7.97
CA LEU A 137 14.06 -12.79 -7.73
C LEU A 137 14.76 -14.10 -8.19
N ASN A 138 14.01 -15.21 -8.21
CA ASN A 138 14.53 -16.54 -8.52
C ASN A 138 14.02 -17.12 -9.86
N SER A 139 13.33 -16.32 -10.69
CA SER A 139 13.04 -16.75 -12.06
C SER A 139 14.25 -16.42 -12.94
N GLN A 140 14.64 -17.32 -13.84
CA GLN A 140 15.68 -17.09 -14.86
C GLN A 140 15.16 -16.10 -15.92
N ASP A 141 14.77 -14.89 -15.49
CA ASP A 141 14.18 -13.83 -16.31
C ASP A 141 12.90 -14.24 -17.08
N THR A 142 12.10 -15.16 -16.55
CA THR A 142 10.90 -15.65 -17.26
C THR A 142 9.58 -15.07 -16.74
N CYS A 143 9.55 -14.48 -15.55
CA CYS A 143 8.31 -14.04 -14.91
C CYS A 143 8.35 -12.55 -14.58
N PHE A 144 7.55 -11.77 -15.30
CA PHE A 144 7.41 -10.33 -15.11
C PHE A 144 5.96 -9.90 -14.99
N TRP A 145 5.68 -9.02 -14.03
CA TRP A 145 4.38 -8.36 -13.87
C TRP A 145 4.54 -6.86 -14.08
N LYS A 146 3.47 -6.23 -14.52
CA LYS A 146 3.37 -4.77 -14.55
C LYS A 146 2.76 -4.28 -13.24
N GLY A 147 3.20 -3.12 -12.80
CA GLY A 147 2.67 -2.45 -11.62
C GLY A 147 2.70 -0.94 -11.78
N LYS A 148 2.00 -0.27 -10.87
CA LYS A 148 1.91 1.18 -10.80
C LYS A 148 2.11 1.64 -9.37
N ILE A 149 2.79 2.77 -9.20
CA ILE A 149 2.79 3.46 -7.91
C ILE A 149 1.38 4.01 -7.68
N VAL A 150 0.75 3.61 -6.58
CA VAL A 150 -0.60 4.04 -6.22
C VAL A 150 -0.62 4.98 -5.03
N ARG A 151 0.41 4.91 -4.19
CA ARG A 151 0.47 5.73 -2.98
C ARG A 151 1.89 5.86 -2.44
N LEU A 152 2.19 7.03 -1.91
CA LEU A 152 3.33 7.26 -1.05
C LEU A 152 2.84 7.32 0.41
N ALA A 153 3.63 6.79 1.35
CA ALA A 153 3.37 7.01 2.76
C ALA A 153 3.44 8.51 3.09
N SER A 154 2.72 8.93 4.12
CA SER A 154 2.70 10.33 4.57
C SER A 154 3.83 10.66 5.55
N GLU A 155 4.65 9.68 5.92
CA GLU A 155 5.72 9.82 6.91
C GLU A 155 7.02 9.21 6.38
N ILE A 156 8.11 9.94 6.59
CA ILE A 156 9.48 9.51 6.29
C ILE A 156 9.99 8.74 7.51
N GLU A 157 10.54 7.55 7.28
CA GLU A 157 11.23 6.82 8.33
C GLU A 157 12.60 7.48 8.60
N THR A 158 12.73 8.18 9.73
CA THR A 158 13.90 9.02 10.04
C THR A 158 15.21 8.22 10.10
N ALA A 159 15.17 6.97 10.57
CA ALA A 159 16.35 6.12 10.70
C ALA A 159 16.97 5.76 9.34
N THR A 160 16.13 5.50 8.33
CA THR A 160 16.57 5.08 7.00
C THR A 160 16.52 6.22 5.98
N ARG A 161 15.88 7.36 6.34
CA ARG A 161 15.53 8.47 5.45
C ARG A 161 14.79 8.01 4.19
N THR A 162 13.96 6.97 4.35
CA THR A 162 13.17 6.40 3.26
C THR A 162 11.69 6.70 3.44
N LEU A 163 11.00 6.78 2.31
CA LEU A 163 9.55 6.89 2.23
C LEU A 163 9.00 5.59 1.67
N SER A 164 8.05 5.00 2.41
CA SER A 164 7.39 3.78 1.96
C SER A 164 6.50 4.06 0.76
N THR A 165 6.87 3.50 -0.39
CA THR A 165 6.14 3.60 -1.65
C THR A 165 5.35 2.33 -1.88
N ILE A 166 4.06 2.46 -2.19
CA ILE A 166 3.16 1.34 -2.45
C ILE A 166 3.00 1.20 -3.96
N VAL A 167 3.47 0.05 -4.47
CA VAL A 167 3.30 -0.36 -5.86
C VAL A 167 2.20 -1.40 -5.91
N GLN A 168 1.14 -1.13 -6.66
CA GLN A 168 0.09 -2.10 -6.93
C GLN A 168 0.46 -2.90 -8.18
N VAL A 169 0.35 -4.22 -8.08
CA VAL A 169 0.48 -5.14 -9.21
C VAL A 169 -0.78 -5.04 -10.06
N GLU A 170 -0.63 -4.86 -11.37
CA GLU A 170 -1.75 -4.87 -12.29
C GLU A 170 -2.32 -6.29 -12.40
N LYS A 171 -3.65 -6.39 -12.45
CA LYS A 171 -4.32 -7.67 -12.67
C LYS A 171 -3.98 -8.18 -14.08
N GLU A 172 -3.34 -9.33 -14.15
CA GLU A 172 -3.15 -10.04 -15.42
C GLU A 172 -4.51 -10.48 -15.96
N LYS A 173 -4.74 -10.20 -17.25
CA LYS A 173 -6.02 -10.50 -17.92
C LYS A 173 -6.13 -11.95 -18.39
N SER A 174 -5.10 -12.76 -18.21
CA SER A 174 -5.00 -14.10 -18.79
C SER A 174 -4.72 -15.16 -17.71
N ASP A 175 -5.52 -16.22 -17.70
CA ASP A 175 -5.21 -17.51 -17.05
C ASP A 175 -4.09 -18.25 -17.83
N ASP A 176 -3.10 -17.51 -18.30
CA ASP A 176 -1.97 -18.07 -19.04
C ASP A 176 -1.00 -18.66 -18.01
N PHE A 177 -0.99 -20.00 -17.94
CA PHE A 177 -0.13 -20.77 -17.04
C PHE A 177 1.37 -20.54 -17.26
N SER A 178 1.77 -19.83 -18.33
CA SER A 178 3.14 -19.39 -18.55
C SER A 178 3.62 -18.34 -17.53
N HIS A 179 2.71 -17.66 -16.82
CA HIS A 179 3.04 -16.71 -15.75
C HIS A 179 2.29 -17.11 -14.47
N PRO A 180 2.95 -17.80 -13.50
CA PRO A 180 2.29 -18.17 -12.26
C PRO A 180 1.84 -16.91 -11.51
N PRO A 181 0.70 -16.91 -10.80
CA PRO A 181 0.26 -15.75 -10.05
C PRO A 181 1.30 -15.36 -9.00
N LEU A 182 1.62 -14.06 -8.91
CA LEU A 182 2.52 -13.58 -7.87
C LEU A 182 1.93 -13.88 -6.48
N LEU A 183 2.67 -14.61 -5.65
CA LEU A 183 2.21 -15.00 -4.32
C LEU A 183 2.53 -13.95 -3.27
N LYS A 184 1.63 -13.79 -2.29
CA LYS A 184 1.89 -12.97 -1.11
C LYS A 184 3.13 -13.51 -0.38
N GLY A 185 4.10 -12.62 -0.12
CA GLY A 185 5.35 -12.97 0.55
C GLY A 185 6.50 -13.36 -0.39
N ALA A 186 6.26 -13.39 -1.71
CA ALA A 186 7.34 -13.57 -2.68
C ALA A 186 8.33 -12.38 -2.65
N PHE A 187 9.62 -12.68 -2.80
CA PHE A 187 10.66 -11.68 -2.97
C PHE A 187 10.78 -11.30 -4.44
N VAL A 188 10.65 -10.01 -4.73
CA VAL A 188 10.69 -9.48 -6.10
C VAL A 188 11.73 -8.38 -6.23
N ARG A 189 12.20 -8.18 -7.46
CA ARG A 189 12.99 -7.03 -7.90
C ARG A 189 12.08 -6.09 -8.66
N LEU A 190 12.09 -4.81 -8.30
CA LEU A 190 11.35 -3.77 -9.01
C LEU A 190 12.28 -2.97 -9.92
N LYS A 191 11.84 -2.73 -11.15
CA LYS A 191 12.47 -1.81 -12.10
C LYS A 191 11.50 -0.65 -12.34
N PHE A 192 11.84 0.51 -11.80
CA PHE A 192 11.04 1.72 -11.95
C PHE A 192 11.44 2.43 -13.24
N LYS A 193 10.44 2.81 -14.05
CA LYS A 193 10.68 3.68 -15.20
C LYS A 193 10.89 5.12 -14.71
N ALA A 194 12.14 5.56 -14.73
CA ALA A 194 12.53 6.94 -14.47
C ALA A 194 12.32 7.83 -15.71
N PHE A 195 12.45 9.14 -15.56
CA PHE A 195 12.41 10.05 -16.70
C PHE A 195 13.65 9.92 -17.59
N ILE A 196 13.46 10.23 -18.87
CA ILE A 196 14.52 10.20 -19.87
C ILE A 196 15.32 11.50 -19.77
N LEU A 197 16.63 11.37 -19.57
CA LEU A 197 17.56 12.48 -19.71
C LEU A 197 17.85 12.74 -21.18
N LYS A 198 17.62 13.98 -21.62
CA LYS A 198 18.01 14.46 -22.94
C LYS A 198 19.25 15.33 -22.80
N ASP A 199 20.08 15.35 -23.84
CA ASP A 199 21.25 16.24 -23.94
C ASP A 199 22.23 16.10 -22.76
N VAL A 200 22.52 14.87 -22.38
CA VAL A 200 23.48 14.54 -21.31
C VAL A 200 24.59 13.63 -21.83
N TYR A 201 25.79 13.82 -21.30
CA TYR A 201 26.93 12.93 -21.53
C TYR A 201 26.99 11.88 -20.41
N LYS A 202 27.05 10.60 -20.80
CA LYS A 202 27.28 9.49 -19.88
C LYS A 202 28.76 9.16 -19.86
N ILE A 203 29.40 9.31 -18.70
CA ILE A 203 30.82 8.97 -18.54
C ILE A 203 31.03 8.05 -17.32
N PRO A 204 32.05 7.18 -17.33
CA PRO A 204 32.42 6.39 -16.16
C PRO A 204 32.78 7.29 -14.96
N ARG A 205 32.25 6.96 -13.77
CA ARG A 205 32.41 7.76 -12.55
C ARG A 205 33.87 7.91 -12.13
N ASN A 206 34.70 6.91 -12.40
CA ASN A 206 36.12 6.90 -12.05
C ASN A 206 36.96 7.91 -12.86
N LEU A 207 36.40 8.54 -13.89
CA LEU A 207 37.08 9.61 -14.66
C LEU A 207 36.86 11.00 -14.06
N ILE A 208 36.05 11.09 -13.01
CA ILE A 208 35.69 12.33 -12.35
C ILE A 208 36.53 12.47 -11.08
N THR A 209 37.20 13.60 -10.97
CA THR A 209 37.95 13.98 -9.76
C THR A 209 37.00 14.46 -8.65
N ASN A 210 37.47 14.48 -7.41
CA ASN A 210 36.66 14.88 -6.25
C ASN A 210 36.11 16.31 -6.37
N ASP A 211 36.80 17.18 -7.12
CA ASP A 211 36.41 18.58 -7.34
C ASP A 211 35.48 18.76 -8.55
N ASN A 212 34.83 17.69 -9.04
CA ASN A 212 33.98 17.70 -10.23
C ASN A 212 34.69 18.17 -11.52
N HIS A 213 35.93 17.73 -11.72
CA HIS A 213 36.66 17.95 -12.97
C HIS A 213 36.91 16.64 -13.72
N VAL A 214 37.08 16.76 -15.04
CA VAL A 214 37.47 15.66 -15.94
C VAL A 214 38.74 16.02 -16.69
N ALA A 215 39.56 15.01 -16.96
CA ALA A 215 40.76 15.14 -17.78
C ALA A 215 40.43 14.88 -19.25
N LEU A 216 40.74 15.88 -20.09
CA LEU A 216 40.53 15.86 -21.53
C LEU A 216 41.87 15.82 -22.25
N PHE A 217 41.90 15.16 -23.40
CA PHE A 217 43.01 15.24 -24.34
C PHE A 217 42.76 16.40 -25.30
N ASP A 218 43.65 17.38 -25.28
CA ASP A 218 43.61 18.55 -26.16
C ASP A 218 45.00 18.80 -26.76
N HIS A 219 45.11 18.71 -28.09
CA HIS A 219 46.35 18.95 -28.85
C HIS A 219 47.64 18.31 -28.26
N GLY A 220 47.56 17.06 -27.77
CA GLY A 220 48.70 16.34 -27.19
C GLY A 220 48.99 16.65 -25.72
N LYS A 221 48.13 17.43 -25.07
CA LYS A 221 48.22 17.80 -23.66
C LYS A 221 46.95 17.40 -22.91
N LEU A 222 47.12 17.19 -21.61
CA LEU A 222 46.02 17.00 -20.69
C LEU A 222 45.43 18.35 -20.33
N SER A 223 44.12 18.51 -20.48
CA SER A 223 43.37 19.67 -20.02
C SER A 223 42.37 19.26 -18.94
N VAL A 224 42.45 19.88 -17.76
CA VAL A 224 41.49 19.65 -16.68
C VAL A 224 40.33 20.63 -16.82
N ARG A 225 39.10 20.12 -16.93
CA ARG A 225 37.91 20.96 -17.13
C ARG A 225 36.84 20.69 -16.07
N PRO A 226 36.23 21.74 -15.48
CA PRO A 226 35.10 21.58 -14.57
C PRO A 226 33.86 21.08 -15.33
N ILE A 227 33.08 20.22 -14.68
CA ILE A 227 31.81 19.69 -15.19
C ILE A 227 30.68 19.89 -14.19
N GLU A 228 29.47 20.02 -14.72
CA GLU A 228 28.25 20.03 -13.90
C GLU A 228 27.62 18.63 -13.98
N ILE A 229 27.60 17.95 -12.84
CA ILE A 229 27.08 16.58 -12.75
C ILE A 229 25.61 16.65 -12.40
N LEU A 230 24.78 16.12 -13.28
CA LEU A 230 23.34 16.03 -13.07
C LEU A 230 22.97 14.87 -12.14
N ARG A 231 23.62 13.71 -12.34
CA ARG A 231 23.38 12.52 -11.51
C ARG A 231 24.58 11.57 -11.57
N ILE A 232 24.87 10.93 -10.45
CA ILE A 232 25.72 9.73 -10.40
C ILE A 232 24.82 8.53 -10.12
N TYR A 233 24.93 7.48 -10.93
CA TYR A 233 24.16 6.26 -10.76
C TYR A 233 25.02 5.04 -11.11
N GLN A 234 25.19 4.15 -10.13
CA GLN A 234 26.12 3.01 -10.22
C GLN A 234 27.52 3.48 -10.64
N ASP A 235 28.06 2.94 -11.74
CA ASP A 235 29.42 3.19 -12.22
C ASP A 235 29.51 4.40 -13.17
N PHE A 236 28.40 5.11 -13.40
CA PHE A 236 28.34 6.19 -14.38
C PHE A 236 27.87 7.50 -13.76
N ALA A 237 28.36 8.59 -14.34
CA ALA A 237 27.88 9.93 -14.11
C ALA A 237 27.26 10.50 -15.39
N TYR A 238 26.22 11.30 -15.22
CA TYR A 238 25.48 11.98 -16.26
C TYR A 238 25.75 13.47 -16.15
N ILE A 239 26.31 14.06 -17.18
CA ILE A 239 26.82 15.44 -17.20
C ILE A 239 25.94 16.28 -18.12
N ASN A 240 25.49 17.44 -17.63
CA ASN A 240 24.67 18.37 -18.40
C ASN A 240 25.51 19.53 -19.00
N LYS A 241 26.61 19.93 -18.36
CA LYS A 241 27.48 21.02 -18.85
C LYS A 241 28.96 20.74 -18.61
N GLY A 242 29.81 21.37 -19.42
CA GLY A 242 31.27 21.28 -19.35
C GLY A 242 31.90 20.38 -20.41
N LEU A 243 31.10 19.59 -21.13
CA LEU A 243 31.56 18.72 -22.21
C LEU A 243 30.96 19.10 -23.57
N LYS A 244 31.70 18.81 -24.63
CA LYS A 244 31.30 18.95 -26.03
C LYS A 244 31.40 17.60 -26.75
N PRO A 245 30.64 17.37 -27.85
CA PRO A 245 30.63 16.08 -28.54
C PRO A 245 32.00 15.62 -29.07
N SER A 246 32.90 16.57 -29.35
CA SER A 246 34.25 16.32 -29.88
C SER A 246 35.33 16.13 -28.81
N ASP A 247 34.98 16.27 -27.53
CA ASP A 247 35.94 16.17 -26.44
C ASP A 247 36.42 14.71 -26.27
N LYS A 248 37.73 14.52 -26.15
CA LYS A 248 38.33 13.20 -25.90
C LYS A 248 38.66 13.08 -24.42
N LEU A 249 38.01 12.15 -23.72
CA LEU A 249 38.27 11.89 -22.30
C LEU A 249 39.50 11.00 -22.12
N ILE A 250 40.33 11.33 -21.14
CA ILE A 250 41.44 10.48 -20.73
C ILE A 250 40.90 9.42 -19.79
N THR A 251 40.97 8.16 -20.23
CA THR A 251 40.44 7.01 -19.49
C THR A 251 41.51 6.26 -18.69
N SER A 252 42.79 6.59 -18.87
CA SER A 252 43.90 5.97 -18.16
C SER A 252 43.98 6.49 -16.72
N LEU A 253 44.31 5.57 -15.80
CA LEU A 253 44.60 5.93 -14.41
C LEU A 253 45.99 6.56 -14.36
N LEU A 254 46.03 7.90 -14.30
CA LEU A 254 47.27 8.65 -14.13
C LEU A 254 47.53 8.83 -12.62
N PRO A 255 48.74 8.53 -12.11
CA PRO A 255 49.08 8.71 -10.70
C PRO A 255 48.95 10.17 -10.24
N GLN A 256 49.20 11.10 -11.16
CA GLN A 256 49.09 12.53 -10.95
C GLN A 256 48.47 13.17 -12.19
N ILE A 257 47.49 14.03 -11.98
CA ILE A 257 46.81 14.78 -13.05
C ILE A 257 47.26 16.24 -12.89
N VAL A 258 48.08 16.72 -13.83
CA VAL A 258 48.53 18.11 -13.88
C VAL A 258 48.10 18.70 -15.21
N ASP A 259 47.43 19.84 -15.15
CA ASP A 259 46.99 20.57 -16.34
C ASP A 259 48.20 20.94 -17.21
N GLY A 260 48.08 20.71 -18.52
CA GLY A 260 49.13 20.96 -19.51
C GLY A 260 50.17 19.84 -19.67
N MET A 261 50.10 18.75 -18.90
CA MET A 261 51.03 17.62 -19.04
C MET A 261 50.93 16.98 -20.44
N PRO A 262 52.04 16.65 -21.12
CA PRO A 262 52.00 15.95 -22.39
C PRO A 262 51.43 14.54 -22.22
N VAL A 263 50.52 14.16 -23.11
CA VAL A 263 49.85 12.85 -23.12
C VAL A 263 49.76 12.33 -24.55
N ALA A 264 49.81 11.01 -24.71
CA ALA A 264 49.68 10.34 -26.01
C ALA A 264 48.48 9.41 -26.00
N ILE A 265 47.85 9.24 -27.16
CA ILE A 265 46.73 8.31 -27.34
C ILE A 265 47.30 6.90 -27.41
N SER A 266 46.79 5.99 -26.57
CA SER A 266 47.07 4.56 -26.66
C SER A 266 45.92 3.87 -27.39
N GLU A 267 46.23 2.95 -28.32
CA GLU A 267 45.23 2.20 -29.10
C GLU A 267 44.49 1.10 -28.31
N LYS A 268 44.70 0.98 -26.98
CA LYS A 268 44.00 0.00 -26.17
C LYS A 268 42.54 0.42 -25.95
N ASN A 269 41.61 -0.42 -26.40
CA ASN A 269 40.18 -0.17 -26.30
C ASN A 269 39.72 -0.17 -24.83
N PHE A 270 38.81 0.76 -24.51
CA PHE A 270 38.27 0.94 -23.17
C PHE A 270 37.51 -0.31 -22.64
N SER A 271 37.01 -1.16 -23.53
CA SER A 271 36.39 -2.46 -23.20
C SER A 271 37.32 -3.40 -22.45
N ASP A 272 38.60 -3.42 -22.81
CA ASP A 272 39.56 -4.43 -22.35
C ASP A 272 40.05 -4.14 -20.91
N LEU A 273 39.77 -2.93 -20.42
CA LEU A 273 40.12 -2.50 -19.06
C LEU A 273 39.04 -2.83 -18.03
N GLN A 274 37.80 -3.13 -18.45
CA GLN A 274 36.71 -3.50 -17.54
C GLN A 274 36.66 -5.00 -17.24
N GLU A 275 37.06 -5.87 -18.18
CA GLU A 275 37.06 -7.33 -17.96
C GLU A 275 38.06 -7.79 -16.89
N LYS A 276 39.15 -7.04 -16.66
CA LYS A 276 40.17 -7.40 -15.66
C LYS A 276 39.78 -7.11 -14.20
N LYS A 277 38.59 -6.57 -13.94
CA LYS A 277 38.14 -6.20 -12.58
C LYS A 277 36.99 -7.05 -12.02
N ASN A 278 36.55 -8.09 -12.71
CA ASN A 278 35.66 -9.10 -12.14
C ASN A 278 36.46 -10.36 -11.73
N PRO A 279 36.72 -10.57 -10.42
CA PRO A 279 36.81 -11.93 -9.89
C PRO A 279 35.43 -12.61 -9.85
#